data_AF-A0A2N4X977-F1
#
_entry.id   AF-A0A2N4X977-F1
#
_cell.length_a   1.000
_cell.length_b   1.000
_cell.length_c   1.000
_cell.angle_alpha   90.00
_cell.angle_beta   90.00
_cell.angle_gamma   90.00
#
_symmetry.space_group_name_H-M   'P 1'
#
loop_
_entity.id
_entity.type
_entity.pdbx_description
1 polymer ?
#
loop_
_entity_poly.entity_id
_entity_poly.type
_entity_poly.pdbx_seq_one_letter_code
_entity_poly.pdbx_strand_id
1 'polypeptide(L)'
;MKLFYTTNEAAEILGVAASKIRFYEKQFNLKFERIGRDRKLTQKDLDKLREIIDVKSKGTLTLKGAERTINKKTDLNKNKNALKARLLTIRAFLQDTLDEMA
;
A
#
# COMPACT_ATOMS: atom_id res chain seq x y z
N MET A 1 -20.27 -7.91 -7.16
CA MET A 1 -18.85 -7.61 -6.88
C MET A 1 -18.17 -8.92 -6.53
N LYS A 2 -17.16 -9.36 -7.29
CA LYS A 2 -16.39 -10.57 -6.96
C LYS A 2 -15.69 -10.35 -5.62
N LEU A 3 -15.87 -11.27 -4.67
CA LEU A 3 -15.19 -11.17 -3.36
C LEU A 3 -13.71 -11.58 -3.45
N PHE A 4 -13.38 -12.49 -4.38
CA PHE A 4 -12.05 -13.08 -4.48
C PHE A 4 -11.66 -13.32 -5.94
N TYR A 5 -10.35 -13.34 -6.17
CA TYR A 5 -9.69 -13.59 -7.43
C TYR A 5 -8.76 -14.78 -7.31
N THR A 6 -8.68 -15.61 -8.33
CA THR A 6 -7.68 -16.68 -8.42
C THR A 6 -6.30 -16.13 -8.78
N THR A 7 -5.26 -16.94 -8.68
CA THR A 7 -3.91 -16.53 -9.09
C THR A 7 -3.82 -16.23 -10.58
N ASN A 8 -4.57 -16.95 -11.42
CA ASN A 8 -4.59 -16.70 -12.86
C ASN A 8 -5.33 -15.41 -13.20
N GLU A 9 -6.51 -15.18 -12.60
CA GLU A 9 -7.25 -13.92 -12.79
C GLU A 9 -6.45 -12.72 -12.30
N ALA A 10 -5.79 -12.82 -11.14
CA ALA A 10 -4.93 -11.76 -10.63
C ALA A 10 -3.73 -11.49 -11.55
N ALA A 11 -3.18 -12.54 -12.18
CA ALA A 11 -2.09 -12.42 -13.15
C ALA A 11 -2.54 -11.68 -14.42
N GLU A 12 -3.73 -11.97 -14.92
CA GLU A 12 -4.33 -11.27 -16.07
C GLU A 12 -4.59 -9.79 -15.75
N ILE A 13 -5.22 -9.50 -14.60
CA ILE A 13 -5.51 -8.12 -14.16
C ILE A 13 -4.22 -7.29 -14.01
N LEU A 14 -3.16 -7.91 -13.49
CA LEU A 14 -1.89 -7.23 -13.22
C LEU A 14 -0.93 -7.28 -14.43
N GLY A 15 -1.30 -7.94 -15.53
CA GLY A 15 -0.45 -8.06 -16.73
C GLY A 15 0.88 -8.80 -16.47
N VAL A 16 0.89 -9.77 -15.57
CA VAL A 16 2.09 -10.53 -15.18
C VAL A 16 1.86 -12.04 -15.24
N ALA A 17 2.92 -12.83 -15.38
CA ALA A 17 2.80 -14.28 -15.27
C ALA A 17 2.41 -14.72 -13.85
N ALA A 18 1.56 -15.75 -13.72
CA ALA A 18 1.15 -16.33 -12.43
C ALA A 18 2.33 -16.76 -11.54
N SER A 19 3.46 -17.15 -12.14
CA SER A 19 4.70 -17.46 -11.42
C SER A 19 5.27 -16.24 -10.67
N LYS A 20 5.12 -15.02 -11.20
CA LYS A 20 5.57 -13.78 -10.54
C LYS A 20 4.77 -13.50 -9.27
N ILE A 21 3.47 -13.81 -9.25
CA ILE A 21 2.65 -13.68 -8.04
C ILE A 21 3.19 -14.62 -6.95
N ARG A 22 3.56 -15.86 -7.29
CA ARG A 22 4.19 -16.78 -6.32
C ARG A 22 5.54 -16.29 -5.82
N PHE A 23 6.33 -15.72 -6.72
CA PHE A 23 7.60 -15.13 -6.37
C PHE A 23 7.43 -13.96 -5.38
N TYR A 24 6.51 -13.03 -5.63
CA TYR A 24 6.26 -11.89 -4.75
C TYR A 24 5.68 -12.30 -3.41
N GLU A 25 4.81 -13.31 -3.37
CA GLU A 25 4.33 -13.87 -2.10
C GLU A 25 5.51 -14.24 -1.19
N LYS A 26 6.47 -15.01 -1.71
CA LYS A 26 7.65 -15.45 -0.97
C LYS A 26 8.60 -14.30 -0.61
N GLN A 27 8.87 -13.40 -1.56
CA GLN A 27 9.84 -12.32 -1.36
C GLN A 27 9.38 -11.25 -0.38
N PHE A 28 8.08 -10.94 -0.37
CA PHE A 28 7.51 -9.89 0.47
C PHE A 28 6.75 -10.44 1.69
N ASN A 29 6.92 -11.74 1.97
CA ASN A 29 6.25 -12.45 3.06
C ASN A 29 4.72 -12.18 3.10
N LEU A 30 4.11 -12.08 1.92
CA LEU A 30 2.65 -11.94 1.80
C LEU A 30 2.04 -13.31 2.10
N LYS A 31 0.92 -13.34 2.81
CA LYS A 31 0.19 -14.58 3.09
C LYS A 31 -1.15 -14.50 2.40
N PHE A 32 -1.33 -15.33 1.37
CA PHE A 32 -2.60 -15.47 0.69
C PHE A 32 -3.27 -16.80 1.08
N GLU A 33 -4.60 -16.81 1.17
CA GLU A 33 -5.36 -18.03 1.43
C GLU A 33 -5.22 -18.98 0.23
N ARG A 34 -4.98 -20.27 0.47
CA ARG A 34 -4.76 -21.27 -0.59
C ARG A 34 -6.04 -22.06 -0.84
N ILE A 35 -6.40 -22.17 -2.12
CA ILE A 35 -7.47 -23.06 -2.61
C ILE A 35 -6.82 -24.03 -3.59
N GLY A 36 -6.41 -25.20 -3.09
CA GLY A 36 -5.66 -26.18 -3.86
C GLY A 36 -4.31 -25.66 -4.35
N ARG A 37 -4.14 -25.55 -5.67
CA ARG A 37 -2.93 -25.01 -6.32
C ARG A 37 -2.95 -23.49 -6.47
N ASP A 38 -4.13 -22.89 -6.38
CA ASP A 38 -4.33 -21.46 -6.53
C ASP A 38 -4.37 -20.74 -5.19
N ARG A 39 -4.15 -19.44 -5.25
CA ARG A 39 -4.41 -18.51 -4.16
C ARG A 39 -5.70 -17.78 -4.40
N LYS A 40 -6.38 -17.51 -3.30
CA LYS A 40 -7.55 -16.67 -3.19
C LYS A 40 -7.07 -15.29 -2.77
N LEU A 41 -7.11 -14.35 -3.71
CA LEU A 41 -6.67 -12.98 -3.52
C LEU A 41 -7.89 -12.07 -3.35
N THR A 42 -7.81 -11.15 -2.41
CA THR A 42 -8.79 -10.07 -2.27
C THR A 42 -8.40 -8.88 -3.16
N GLN A 43 -9.31 -7.91 -3.29
CA GLN A 43 -8.97 -6.64 -3.91
C GLN A 43 -7.77 -5.95 -3.23
N LYS A 44 -7.68 -6.02 -1.90
CA LYS A 44 -6.55 -5.47 -1.13
C LYS A 44 -5.22 -6.15 -1.47
N ASP A 45 -5.25 -7.44 -1.81
CA ASP A 45 -4.06 -8.19 -2.19
C ASP A 45 -3.58 -7.80 -3.60
N LEU A 46 -4.53 -7.57 -4.53
CA LEU A 46 -4.24 -7.04 -5.86
C LEU A 46 -3.58 -5.65 -5.77
N ASP A 47 -4.09 -4.78 -4.91
CA ASP A 47 -3.54 -3.42 -4.74
C ASP A 47 -2.09 -3.47 -4.24
N LYS A 48 -1.79 -4.34 -3.26
CA LYS A 48 -0.41 -4.57 -2.79
C LYS A 48 0.50 -5.13 -3.87
N LEU A 49 0.03 -6.12 -4.64
CA LEU A 49 0.79 -6.69 -5.74
C LEU A 49 1.05 -5.66 -6.84
N ARG A 50 0.07 -4.78 -7.12
CA ARG A 50 0.21 -3.69 -8.07
C ARG A 50 1.28 -2.70 -7.63
N GLU A 51 1.32 -2.32 -6.36
CA GLU A 51 2.37 -1.46 -5.81
C GLU A 51 3.77 -2.09 -6.00
N ILE A 52 3.91 -3.38 -5.71
CA ILE A 52 5.16 -4.12 -5.89
C ILE A 52 5.60 -4.13 -7.37
N ILE A 53 4.67 -4.37 -8.28
CA ILE A 53 4.94 -4.44 -9.73
C ILE A 53 5.28 -3.04 -10.29
N ASP A 54 4.57 -2.01 -9.86
CA ASP A 54 4.80 -0.62 -10.25
C ASP A 54 6.18 -0.15 -9.82
N VAL A 55 6.59 -0.46 -8.58
CA VAL A 55 7.93 -0.12 -8.07
C VAL A 55 9.02 -0.83 -8.88
N LYS A 56 8.78 -2.08 -9.30
CA LYS A 56 9.74 -2.82 -10.13
C LYS A 56 9.80 -2.30 -11.58
N SER A 57 8.69 -1.82 -12.13
CA SER A 57 8.60 -1.39 -13.55
C SER A 57 8.98 0.06 -13.79
N LYS A 58 8.74 0.98 -12.83
CA LYS A 58 8.95 2.43 -13.00
C LYS A 58 10.38 2.93 -12.76
N GLY A 59 11.34 2.09 -12.35
CA GLY A 59 12.75 2.44 -12.45
C GLY A 59 13.67 1.93 -11.32
N THR A 60 14.82 1.41 -11.73
CA THR A 60 16.13 1.63 -11.08
C THR A 60 16.23 1.52 -9.56
N LEU A 61 15.70 0.46 -8.94
CA LEU A 61 16.09 0.14 -7.57
C LEU A 61 15.87 -1.33 -7.25
N THR A 62 16.91 -1.98 -6.74
CA THR A 62 16.88 -3.36 -6.24
C THR A 62 15.77 -3.53 -5.21
N LEU A 63 15.29 -4.76 -4.98
CA LEU A 63 14.22 -5.10 -4.01
C LEU A 63 14.37 -4.41 -2.64
N LYS A 64 15.61 -4.16 -2.20
CA LYS A 64 15.94 -3.42 -0.95
C LYS A 64 15.56 -1.94 -0.97
N GLY A 65 15.52 -1.31 -2.14
CA GLY A 65 15.15 0.09 -2.29
C GLY A 65 13.64 0.33 -2.40
N ALA A 66 12.89 -0.67 -2.88
CA ALA A 66 11.44 -0.67 -2.82
C ALA A 66 10.93 -0.63 -1.37
N GLU A 67 11.48 -1.51 -0.52
CA GLU A 67 11.19 -1.56 0.92
C GLU A 67 11.57 -0.26 1.63
N ARG A 68 12.73 0.32 1.33
CA ARG A 68 13.13 1.64 1.86
C ARG A 68 12.20 2.76 1.43
N THR A 69 11.70 2.75 0.20
CA THR A 69 10.82 3.81 -0.31
C THR A 69 9.42 3.71 0.29
N ILE A 70 8.91 2.50 0.48
CA ILE A 70 7.63 2.26 1.16
C ILE A 70 7.74 2.70 2.63
N ASN A 71 8.78 2.28 3.34
CA ASN A 71 9.00 2.70 4.73
C ASN A 71 9.20 4.22 4.87
N LYS A 72 9.95 4.83 3.95
CA LYS A 72 10.16 6.29 3.93
C LYS A 72 8.87 7.05 3.60
N LYS A 73 8.00 6.53 2.72
CA LYS A 73 6.67 7.11 2.48
C LYS A 73 5.75 6.98 3.69
N THR A 74 5.79 5.86 4.41
CA THR A 74 5.01 5.71 5.66
C THR A 74 5.48 6.67 6.75
N ASP A 75 6.79 6.88 6.89
CA ASP A 75 7.33 7.84 7.87
C ASP A 75 7.06 9.29 7.48
N LEU A 76 7.18 9.63 6.19
CA LEU A 76 6.80 10.95 5.69
C LEU A 76 5.30 11.22 5.86
N ASN A 77 4.45 10.22 5.65
CA ASN A 77 3.00 10.34 5.88
C ASN A 77 2.66 10.46 7.37
N LYS A 78 3.35 9.74 8.26
CA LYS A 78 3.22 9.91 9.71
C LYS A 78 3.63 11.32 10.14
N ASN A 79 4.75 11.83 9.65
CA ASN A 79 5.21 13.19 9.95
C ASN A 79 4.26 14.27 9.42
N LYS A 80 3.74 14.10 8.19
CA LYS A 80 2.72 15.00 7.62
C LYS A 80 1.42 14.97 8.42
N ASN A 81 0.96 13.81 8.86
CA ASN A 81 -0.24 13.68 9.68
C ASN A 81 -0.04 14.28 11.08
N ALA A 82 1.11 14.07 11.71
CA ALA A 82 1.44 14.68 12.99
C ALA A 82 1.53 16.22 12.90
N LEU A 83 2.13 16.74 11.81
CA LEU A 83 2.18 18.18 11.54
C LEU A 83 0.78 18.75 11.29
N LYS A 84 -0.04 18.07 10.48
CA LYS A 84 -1.44 18.46 10.23
C LYS A 84 -2.25 18.50 11.53
N ALA A 85 -2.08 17.51 12.41
CA ALA A 85 -2.76 17.47 13.70
C ALA A 85 -2.39 18.69 14.56
N ARG A 86 -1.08 19.01 14.68
CA ARG A 86 -0.62 20.22 15.38
C ARG A 86 -1.20 21.50 14.81
N LEU A 87 -1.19 21.66 13.48
CA LEU A 87 -1.73 22.84 12.81
C LEU A 87 -3.25 22.99 13.06
N LEU A 88 -3.99 21.89 13.09
CA LEU A 88 -5.42 21.91 13.43
C LEU A 88 -5.65 22.30 14.90
N THR A 89 -4.83 21.83 15.82
CA THR A 89 -4.90 22.24 17.23
C THR A 89 -4.61 23.73 17.40
N ILE A 90 -3.57 24.25 16.74
CA ILE A 90 -3.26 25.70 16.76
C ILE A 90 -4.42 26.50 16.17
N ARG A 91 -4.99 26.05 15.05
CA ARG A 91 -6.15 26.72 14.44
C ARG A 91 -7.35 26.74 15.37
N ALA A 92 -7.66 25.62 16.04
CA ALA A 92 -8.76 25.54 16.99
C ALA A 92 -8.56 26.50 18.15
N PHE A 93 -7.37 26.50 18.77
CA PHE A 93 -7.04 27.44 19.84
C PHE A 93 -7.20 28.90 19.41
N LEU A 94 -6.69 29.27 18.23
CA LEU A 94 -6.82 30.63 17.72
C LEU A 94 -8.28 31.01 17.44
N GLN A 95 -9.08 30.07 16.95
CA GLN A 95 -10.52 30.29 16.74
C GLN A 95 -11.23 30.51 18.07
N ASP A 96 -10.98 29.65 19.06
CA ASP A 96 -11.57 29.78 20.40
C ASP A 96 -11.23 31.14 21.03
N THR A 97 -9.96 31.59 20.91
CA THR A 97 -9.57 32.92 21.41
C THR A 97 -10.23 34.07 20.65
N LEU A 98 -10.52 33.89 19.36
CA LEU A 98 -11.19 34.91 18.56
C LEU A 98 -12.68 35.00 18.96
N ASP A 99 -13.30 33.85 19.18
CA ASP A 99 -14.70 33.74 19.58
C ASP A 99 -14.92 34.26 21.02
N GLU A 100 -13.92 34.13 21.91
CA GLU A 100 -13.95 34.74 23.25
C GLU A 100 -13.79 36.28 23.24
N MET A 101 -13.24 36.84 22.16
CA MET A 101 -13.02 38.29 21.99
C MET A 101 -14.15 38.99 21.23
N ALA A 102 -15.13 38.24 20.70
CA ALA A 102 -16.30 38.74 19.98
C ALA A 102 -17.54 38.80 20.87
#